data_AF-A0A3D2DN38-F1
#
_entry.id   AF-A0A3D2DN38-F1
#
_cell.length_a   1.000
_cell.length_b   1.000
_cell.length_c   1.000
_cell.angle_alpha   90.00
_cell.angle_beta   90.00
_cell.angle_gamma   90.00
#
_symmetry.space_group_name_H-M   'P 1'
#
loop_
_entity.id
_entity.type
_entity.pdbx_description
1 polymer ?
#
loop_
_entity_poly.entity_id
_entity_poly.type
_entity_poly.pdbx_seq_one_letter_code
_entity_poly.pdbx_strand_id
1 'polypeptide(L)'
;MVISDIESREQLAFLLNIPLSKLTYLLYVKKIDNCYTSFDIKKKNNGVRVISAPNEDLKDIQRKLGYLLESHHKAFLKEKNIDNKISHGFEKNKSIITNAAVHRNNKYILNIDIKDFFDSIHFGRVRGFFNKNIEFNLPLDMATVMAQLVCYKGVLPQGAPTSPIVSNLICNILDIRILNLVKKYRMNYTRYADDMTFSTNDRCIVDNYDGILEEIANELDKFGLYINDKKTRLIYKDSRQEVTGLVVNKIINVNRDYCKKTRAMAENLYRKGSFYIGDEEGSIKQLEGRFAYINQLDFYNNKRKGEKKDCWHLNSREKNYQKFLYYRYFFNNEKPLIVTEGKTDILYLKSALKKMYDSYPNLISKTKNGFEFKVSFLKRSKRLEYFFNINQDGADTIKNVLNMYTGQKGFANYYKYFKDKSEKDGRNPVLLIFDNEQKTDRPLKKFKKDAKIQDVNIKNWINILGNLYLVTNPIVNGKDECEIEDLFSESTLNTLIGGKSFSRNSKSENDKYYGKAIFADYVMKNYQKIDFSNFVPFLDSINSVLDDYQKKNLIQSQ
;
A
#
# COMPACT_ATOMS: atom_id res chain seq x y z
N MET A 1 -7.80 27.38 22.82
CA MET A 1 -7.21 28.27 21.81
C MET A 1 -7.28 27.57 20.48
N VAL A 2 -8.00 28.18 19.53
CA VAL A 2 -8.10 27.75 18.13
C VAL A 2 -7.32 28.71 17.24
N ILE A 3 -7.18 28.43 15.95
CA ILE A 3 -6.39 29.29 15.04
C ILE A 3 -6.93 30.73 15.01
N SER A 4 -8.26 30.91 15.04
CA SER A 4 -8.86 32.24 15.01
C SER A 4 -8.52 33.12 16.22
N ASP A 5 -7.99 32.53 17.30
CA ASP A 5 -7.58 33.24 18.53
C ASP A 5 -6.12 33.72 18.48
N ILE A 6 -5.39 33.48 17.37
CA ILE A 6 -3.98 33.80 17.27
C ILE A 6 -3.80 35.30 16.98
N GLU A 7 -3.28 36.01 17.97
CA GLU A 7 -2.90 37.42 17.92
C GLU A 7 -1.38 37.61 18.00
N SER A 8 -0.62 36.57 18.36
CA SER A 8 0.84 36.69 18.54
C SER A 8 1.63 35.45 18.12
N ARG A 9 2.95 35.63 17.95
CA ARG A 9 3.89 34.55 17.60
C ARG A 9 4.04 33.55 18.75
N GLU A 10 3.91 34.01 19.98
CA GLU A 10 3.91 33.25 21.22
C GLU A 10 2.76 32.23 21.20
N GLN A 11 1.56 32.68 20.85
CA GLN A 11 0.37 31.83 20.74
C GLN A 11 0.49 30.84 19.58
N LEU A 12 1.01 31.27 18.43
CA LEU A 12 1.27 30.37 17.30
C LEU A 12 2.29 29.28 17.67
N ALA A 13 3.39 29.64 18.33
CA ALA A 13 4.41 28.69 18.78
C ALA A 13 3.82 27.69 19.79
N PHE A 14 2.97 28.16 20.71
CA PHE A 14 2.25 27.31 21.66
C PHE A 14 1.33 26.30 20.95
N LEU A 15 0.51 26.73 19.98
CA LEU A 15 -0.37 25.82 19.23
C LEU A 15 0.39 24.79 18.39
N LEU A 16 1.54 25.20 17.84
CA LEU A 16 2.42 24.32 17.11
C LEU A 16 3.27 23.44 18.02
N ASN A 17 3.18 23.58 19.35
CA ASN A 17 4.01 22.89 20.32
C ASN A 17 5.50 22.96 19.94
N ILE A 18 5.99 24.18 19.74
CA ILE A 18 7.39 24.49 19.46
C ILE A 18 7.88 25.64 20.33
N PRO A 19 9.18 25.72 20.63
CA PRO A 19 9.75 26.90 21.28
C PRO A 19 9.58 28.15 20.40
N LEU A 20 9.16 29.28 21.00
CA LEU A 20 9.10 30.57 20.32
C LEU A 20 10.44 30.95 19.69
N SER A 21 11.54 30.66 20.39
CA SER A 21 12.90 30.91 19.88
C SER A 21 13.17 30.21 18.55
N LYS A 22 12.67 28.97 18.37
CA LYS A 22 12.79 28.23 17.11
C LYS A 22 12.02 28.91 15.98
N LEU A 23 10.78 29.34 16.26
CA LEU A 23 9.94 30.04 15.28
C LEU A 23 10.59 31.37 14.86
N THR A 24 11.01 32.19 15.83
CA THR A 24 11.65 33.49 15.58
C THR A 24 12.97 33.35 14.83
N TYR A 25 13.79 32.35 15.19
CA TYR A 25 15.05 32.06 14.49
C TYR A 25 14.80 31.77 13.00
N LEU A 26 13.81 30.93 12.68
CA LEU A 26 13.49 30.59 11.30
C LEU A 26 12.94 31.78 10.50
N LEU A 27 12.06 32.58 11.10
CA LEU A 27 11.44 33.71 10.42
C LEU A 27 12.43 34.85 10.13
N TYR A 28 13.27 35.20 11.11
CA TYR A 28 14.04 36.46 11.06
C TYR A 28 15.55 36.28 10.94
N VAL A 29 16.12 35.22 11.54
CA VAL A 29 17.57 34.99 11.54
C VAL A 29 17.97 34.15 10.33
N LYS A 30 17.48 32.91 10.25
CA LYS A 30 17.74 32.01 9.13
C LYS A 30 17.03 32.47 7.86
N LYS A 31 15.82 33.00 8.00
CA LYS A 31 14.85 33.33 6.95
C LYS A 31 14.34 32.10 6.20
N ILE A 32 13.05 32.11 5.87
CA ILE A 32 12.36 30.95 5.30
C ILE A 32 12.94 30.54 3.95
N ASP A 33 13.31 31.48 3.09
CA ASP A 33 13.86 31.16 1.77
C ASP A 33 15.18 30.37 1.82
N ASN A 34 15.98 30.54 2.88
CA ASN A 34 17.21 29.76 3.10
C ASN A 34 16.94 28.36 3.66
N CYS A 35 15.67 27.99 3.85
CA CYS A 35 15.27 26.70 4.36
C CYS A 35 14.82 25.71 3.29
N TYR A 36 14.95 26.05 2.01
CA TYR A 36 14.56 25.19 0.89
C TYR A 36 15.75 24.71 0.07
N THR A 37 15.59 23.52 -0.52
CA THR A 37 16.49 22.98 -1.54
C THR A 37 15.66 22.58 -2.75
N SER A 38 16.09 23.03 -3.94
CA SER A 38 15.40 22.74 -5.19
C SER A 38 16.09 21.64 -5.98
N PHE A 39 15.30 20.76 -6.60
CA PHE A 39 15.78 19.70 -7.47
C PHE A 39 14.73 19.34 -8.53
N ASP A 40 15.18 18.69 -9.60
CA ASP A 40 14.37 18.44 -10.78
C ASP A 40 13.82 17.00 -10.84
N ILE A 41 12.56 16.88 -11.25
CA ILE A 41 11.91 15.59 -11.56
C ILE A 41 11.41 15.61 -13.00
N LYS A 42 11.67 14.55 -13.76
CA LYS A 42 11.12 14.37 -15.12
C LYS A 42 9.59 14.27 -15.08
N LYS A 43 8.91 15.11 -15.88
CA LYS A 43 7.48 14.98 -16.19
C LYS A 43 7.28 13.80 -17.17
N LYS A 44 6.05 13.28 -17.23
CA LYS A 44 5.66 12.23 -18.19
C LYS A 44 5.86 12.61 -19.66
N ASN A 45 5.90 13.91 -19.98
CA ASN A 45 6.01 14.43 -21.34
C ASN A 45 7.40 15.02 -21.62
N ASN A 46 8.47 14.44 -21.07
CA ASN A 46 9.88 14.88 -21.21
C ASN A 46 10.24 16.29 -20.67
N GLY A 47 9.28 17.08 -20.19
CA GLY A 47 9.57 18.32 -19.46
C GLY A 47 10.09 18.09 -18.04
N VAL A 48 10.48 19.15 -17.35
CA VAL A 48 10.98 19.10 -15.97
C VAL A 48 9.97 19.72 -14.99
N ARG A 49 9.92 19.20 -13.76
CA ARG A 49 9.22 19.77 -12.60
C ARG A 49 10.25 20.09 -11.53
N VAL A 50 10.43 21.37 -11.24
CA VAL A 50 11.25 21.82 -10.10
C VAL A 50 10.46 21.55 -8.83
N ILE A 51 11.06 20.80 -7.91
CA ILE A 51 10.55 20.58 -6.56
C ILE A 51 11.42 21.38 -5.59
N SER A 52 10.79 22.18 -4.74
CA SER A 52 11.43 22.94 -3.68
C SER A 52 11.02 22.33 -2.34
N ALA A 53 11.91 21.53 -1.76
CA ALA A 53 11.67 20.84 -0.51
C ALA A 53 12.24 21.63 0.69
N PRO A 54 11.45 21.81 1.77
CA PRO A 54 11.96 22.42 2.99
C PRO A 54 12.90 21.47 3.73
N ASN A 55 13.87 22.03 4.47
CA ASN A 55 14.68 21.32 5.44
C ASN A 55 13.83 20.77 6.59
N GLU A 56 14.38 19.84 7.38
CA GLU A 56 13.60 19.13 8.40
C GLU A 56 13.00 20.06 9.48
N ASP A 57 13.69 21.15 9.85
CA ASP A 57 13.16 22.11 10.82
C ASP A 57 11.90 22.82 10.34
N LEU A 58 11.94 23.37 9.12
CA LEU A 58 10.78 24.04 8.55
C LEU A 58 9.69 23.03 8.19
N LYS A 59 10.08 21.83 7.72
CA LYS A 59 9.16 20.75 7.37
C LYS A 59 8.36 20.29 8.59
N ASP A 60 8.97 20.17 9.76
CA ASP A 60 8.25 19.83 11.02
C ASP A 60 7.19 20.88 11.34
N ILE A 61 7.57 22.16 11.34
CA ILE A 61 6.66 23.28 11.60
C ILE A 61 5.51 23.30 10.58
N GLN A 62 5.81 23.14 9.30
CA GLN A 62 4.81 23.08 8.24
C GLN A 62 3.87 21.89 8.38
N ARG A 63 4.35 20.71 8.81
CA ARG A 63 3.46 19.56 9.08
C ARG A 63 2.49 19.85 10.22
N LYS A 64 3.00 20.41 11.32
CA LYS A 64 2.17 20.78 12.48
C LYS A 64 1.16 21.86 12.10
N LEU A 65 1.59 22.86 11.34
CA LEU A 65 0.73 23.92 10.83
C LEU A 65 -0.34 23.37 9.89
N GLY A 66 0.04 22.49 8.97
CA GLY A 66 -0.88 21.81 8.06
C GLY A 66 -1.96 21.03 8.81
N TYR A 67 -1.57 20.26 9.82
CA TYR A 67 -2.52 19.54 10.67
C TYR A 67 -3.47 20.49 11.41
N LEU A 68 -2.93 21.58 11.96
CA LEU A 68 -3.71 22.59 12.67
C LEU A 68 -4.75 23.23 11.73
N LEU A 69 -4.34 23.66 10.53
CA LEU A 69 -5.20 24.23 9.49
C LEU A 69 -6.30 23.25 9.05
N GLU A 70 -5.94 22.00 8.75
CA GLU A 70 -6.91 20.97 8.31
C GLU A 70 -7.95 20.66 9.41
N SER A 71 -7.51 20.62 10.66
CA SER A 71 -8.37 20.32 11.81
C SER A 71 -9.34 21.47 12.08
N HIS A 72 -8.85 22.71 12.00
CA HIS A 72 -9.65 23.92 12.11
C HIS A 72 -10.72 23.98 11.01
N HIS A 73 -10.32 23.78 9.76
CA HIS A 73 -11.24 23.82 8.62
C HIS A 73 -12.33 22.75 8.70
N LYS A 74 -11.99 21.54 9.14
CA LYS A 74 -12.99 20.49 9.37
C LYS A 74 -13.99 20.86 10.46
N ALA A 75 -13.54 21.50 11.54
CA ALA A 75 -14.43 21.98 12.59
C ALA A 75 -15.38 23.07 12.06
N PHE A 76 -14.85 24.03 11.32
CA PHE A 76 -15.62 25.10 10.68
C PHE A 76 -16.68 24.56 9.71
N LEU A 77 -16.30 23.65 8.79
CA LEU A 77 -17.24 23.03 7.86
C LEU A 77 -18.36 22.28 8.60
N LYS A 78 -18.01 21.56 9.67
CA LYS A 78 -18.99 20.82 10.49
C LYS A 78 -19.96 21.77 11.17
N GLU A 79 -19.47 22.87 11.75
CA GLU A 79 -20.29 23.89 12.40
C GLU A 79 -21.26 24.55 11.40
N LYS A 80 -20.78 24.88 10.19
CA LYS A 80 -21.61 25.47 9.13
C LYS A 80 -22.47 24.45 8.37
N ASN A 81 -22.41 23.17 8.73
CA ASN A 81 -23.09 22.07 8.04
C ASN A 81 -22.80 22.02 6.52
N ILE A 82 -21.53 22.28 6.15
CA ILE A 82 -21.05 22.28 4.77
C ILE A 82 -20.36 20.94 4.49
N ASP A 83 -20.80 20.23 3.44
CA ASP A 83 -20.15 19.01 2.98
C ASP A 83 -19.18 19.29 1.82
N ASN A 84 -17.90 18.98 2.01
CA ASN A 84 -16.88 19.14 0.97
C ASN A 84 -16.94 18.00 -0.05
N LYS A 85 -17.81 18.17 -1.05
CA LYS A 85 -17.99 17.24 -2.18
C LYS A 85 -17.20 17.61 -3.43
N ILE A 86 -16.64 18.81 -3.50
CA ILE A 86 -16.06 19.36 -4.73
C ILE A 86 -14.55 19.10 -4.81
N SER A 87 -13.82 19.33 -3.72
CA SER A 87 -12.38 19.08 -3.66
C SER A 87 -12.10 17.60 -3.42
N HIS A 88 -11.25 17.02 -4.26
CA HIS A 88 -10.81 15.63 -4.18
C HIS A 88 -9.29 15.48 -4.15
N GLY A 89 -8.54 16.48 -4.63
CA GLY A 89 -7.08 16.48 -4.59
C GLY A 89 -6.60 16.82 -3.18
N PHE A 90 -5.61 16.08 -2.67
CA PHE A 90 -5.02 16.28 -1.34
C PHE A 90 -5.98 16.11 -0.14
N GLU A 91 -7.25 15.75 -0.37
CA GLU A 91 -8.24 15.55 0.67
C GLU A 91 -8.20 14.14 1.25
N LYS A 92 -8.30 14.05 2.59
CA LYS A 92 -8.36 12.75 3.29
C LYS A 92 -9.59 11.96 2.84
N ASN A 93 -9.42 10.66 2.58
CA ASN A 93 -10.46 9.74 2.09
C ASN A 93 -11.01 10.07 0.69
N LYS A 94 -10.44 11.03 -0.03
CA LYS A 94 -10.72 11.24 -1.45
C LYS A 94 -9.58 10.66 -2.29
N SER A 95 -9.86 10.41 -3.56
CA SER A 95 -8.91 9.82 -4.50
C SER A 95 -9.33 10.16 -5.93
N ILE A 96 -8.46 9.80 -6.88
CA ILE A 96 -8.81 9.85 -8.31
C ILE A 96 -10.09 9.03 -8.61
N ILE A 97 -10.37 7.96 -7.85
CA ILE A 97 -11.57 7.14 -8.01
C ILE A 97 -12.81 7.90 -7.56
N THR A 98 -12.76 8.56 -6.39
CA THR A 98 -13.92 9.34 -5.92
C THR A 98 -14.18 10.53 -6.83
N ASN A 99 -13.14 11.14 -7.41
CA ASN A 99 -13.26 12.22 -8.40
C ASN A 99 -13.97 11.71 -9.67
N ALA A 100 -13.40 10.67 -10.29
CA ALA A 100 -13.94 10.04 -11.49
C ALA A 100 -15.37 9.51 -11.30
N ALA A 101 -15.76 9.11 -10.09
CA ALA A 101 -17.07 8.57 -9.80
C ALA A 101 -18.22 9.55 -10.04
N VAL A 102 -17.98 10.85 -9.81
CA VAL A 102 -18.97 11.93 -10.02
C VAL A 102 -19.31 12.08 -11.50
N HIS A 103 -18.33 11.86 -12.38
CA HIS A 103 -18.44 12.16 -13.81
C HIS A 103 -18.80 10.95 -14.68
N ARG A 104 -18.97 9.76 -14.09
CA ARG A 104 -19.29 8.53 -14.84
C ARG A 104 -20.65 8.61 -15.51
N ASN A 105 -20.77 8.02 -16.71
CA ASN A 105 -22.00 7.96 -17.52
C ASN A 105 -22.53 9.32 -18.02
N ASN A 106 -21.66 10.33 -18.18
CA ASN A 106 -22.07 11.62 -18.75
C ASN A 106 -21.78 11.69 -20.26
N LYS A 107 -22.61 12.39 -21.03
CA LYS A 107 -22.43 12.56 -22.49
C LYS A 107 -21.22 13.42 -22.84
N TYR A 108 -20.93 14.42 -22.03
CA TYR A 108 -19.87 15.40 -22.25
C TYR A 108 -19.05 15.58 -20.98
N ILE A 109 -17.72 15.63 -21.13
CA ILE A 109 -16.78 15.96 -20.05
C ILE A 109 -15.88 17.08 -20.53
N LEU A 110 -15.83 18.17 -19.79
CA LEU A 110 -14.87 19.25 -19.97
C LEU A 110 -13.83 19.15 -18.86
N ASN A 111 -12.58 18.90 -19.24
CA ASN A 111 -11.43 18.97 -18.34
C ASN A 111 -10.68 20.28 -18.58
N ILE A 112 -10.38 21.01 -17.51
CA ILE A 112 -9.61 22.24 -17.50
C ILE A 112 -8.43 22.03 -16.55
N ASP A 113 -7.22 22.38 -16.97
CA ASP A 113 -6.00 22.35 -16.14
C ASP A 113 -5.62 23.79 -15.82
N ILE A 114 -5.26 24.07 -14.57
CA ILE A 114 -4.78 25.40 -14.17
C ILE A 114 -3.28 25.51 -14.43
N LYS A 115 -2.88 26.53 -15.17
CA LYS A 115 -1.48 26.83 -15.47
C LYS A 115 -0.75 27.24 -14.18
N ASP A 116 0.43 26.65 -13.97
CA ASP A 116 1.37 27.00 -12.89
C ASP A 116 0.67 27.14 -11.52
N PHE A 117 -0.21 26.19 -11.20
CA PHE A 117 -1.18 26.27 -10.11
C PHE A 117 -0.61 26.75 -8.76
N PHE A 118 0.47 26.12 -8.28
CA PHE A 118 1.09 26.52 -7.02
C PHE A 118 1.79 27.88 -7.11
N ASP A 119 2.47 28.14 -8.23
CA ASP A 119 3.21 29.39 -8.44
C ASP A 119 2.26 30.60 -8.61
N SER A 120 1.03 30.35 -9.07
CA SER A 120 -0.03 31.36 -9.20
C SER A 120 -0.63 31.79 -7.85
N ILE A 121 -0.42 30.98 -6.80
CA ILE A 121 -0.84 31.30 -5.43
C ILE A 121 0.32 32.01 -4.71
N HIS A 122 0.37 33.32 -4.91
CA HIS A 122 1.42 34.18 -4.37
C HIS A 122 1.17 34.61 -2.90
N PHE A 123 2.23 35.10 -2.26
CA PHE A 123 2.29 35.52 -0.86
C PHE A 123 1.17 36.48 -0.46
N GLY A 124 0.91 37.49 -1.30
CA GLY A 124 -0.15 38.48 -1.06
C GLY A 124 -1.53 37.83 -0.95
N ARG A 125 -1.82 36.82 -1.78
CA ARG A 125 -3.09 36.07 -1.75
C ARG A 125 -3.21 35.19 -0.51
N VAL A 126 -2.14 34.50 -0.13
CA VAL A 126 -2.10 33.70 1.12
C VAL A 126 -2.32 34.60 2.34
N ARG A 127 -1.59 35.72 2.42
CA ARG A 127 -1.72 36.72 3.49
C ARG A 127 -3.13 37.30 3.53
N GLY A 128 -3.67 37.70 2.38
CA GLY A 128 -5.03 38.26 2.27
C GLY A 128 -6.10 37.25 2.67
N PHE A 129 -5.93 35.97 2.31
CA PHE A 129 -6.83 34.89 2.71
C PHE A 129 -6.86 34.75 4.24
N PHE A 130 -5.71 34.56 4.90
CA PHE A 130 -5.68 34.40 6.35
C PHE A 130 -6.18 35.63 7.12
N ASN A 131 -5.99 36.83 6.58
CA ASN A 131 -6.46 38.06 7.20
C ASN A 131 -7.96 38.32 7.02
N LYS A 132 -8.54 38.00 5.86
CA LYS A 132 -9.90 38.44 5.50
C LYS A 132 -10.94 37.32 5.49
N ASN A 133 -10.51 36.06 5.48
CA ASN A 133 -11.44 34.94 5.47
C ASN A 133 -12.12 34.82 6.84
N ILE A 134 -13.46 34.71 6.86
CA ILE A 134 -14.27 34.61 8.08
C ILE A 134 -13.91 33.42 8.98
N GLU A 135 -13.39 32.34 8.42
CA GLU A 135 -12.91 31.18 9.17
C GLU A 135 -11.69 31.53 10.02
N PHE A 136 -10.73 32.29 9.46
CA PHE A 136 -9.44 32.53 10.09
C PHE A 136 -9.33 33.91 10.74
N ASN A 137 -9.70 34.96 10.01
CA ASN A 137 -9.76 36.36 10.43
C ASN A 137 -8.57 36.82 11.30
N LEU A 138 -7.36 36.44 10.91
CA LEU A 138 -6.15 36.72 11.69
C LEU A 138 -5.75 38.20 11.58
N PRO A 139 -5.14 38.77 12.62
CA PRO A 139 -4.43 40.05 12.52
C PRO A 139 -3.40 40.05 11.39
N LEU A 140 -3.19 41.22 10.78
CA LEU A 140 -2.42 41.34 9.54
C LEU A 140 -0.98 40.87 9.67
N ASP A 141 -0.36 41.10 10.81
CA ASP A 141 0.98 40.63 11.17
C ASP A 141 1.02 39.10 11.28
N MET A 142 0.05 38.48 11.93
CA MET A 142 -0.05 37.02 12.03
C MET A 142 -0.37 36.36 10.68
N ALA A 143 -1.24 36.97 9.87
CA ALA A 143 -1.45 36.53 8.49
C ALA A 143 -0.17 36.63 7.64
N THR A 144 0.69 37.62 7.93
CA THR A 144 2.01 37.76 7.29
C THR A 144 2.95 36.64 7.73
N VAL A 145 3.00 36.31 9.02
CA VAL A 145 3.78 35.18 9.54
C VAL A 145 3.33 33.87 8.91
N MET A 146 2.01 33.65 8.79
CA MET A 146 1.45 32.48 8.14
C MET A 146 1.90 32.37 6.67
N ALA A 147 1.81 33.48 5.92
CA ALA A 147 2.29 33.53 4.54
C ALA A 147 3.80 33.30 4.44
N GLN A 148 4.60 33.82 5.36
CA GLN A 148 6.05 33.57 5.41
C GLN A 148 6.36 32.09 5.61
N LEU A 149 5.66 31.42 6.52
CA LEU A 149 5.92 30.01 6.82
C LEU A 149 5.57 29.06 5.67
N VAL A 150 4.62 29.42 4.81
CA VAL A 150 4.11 28.51 3.76
C VAL A 150 4.59 28.85 2.35
N CYS A 151 5.01 30.09 2.11
CA CYS A 151 5.55 30.50 0.81
C CYS A 151 7.08 30.37 0.77
N TYR A 152 7.58 30.17 -0.45
CA TYR A 152 9.00 30.20 -0.80
C TYR A 152 9.16 31.12 -2.01
N LYS A 153 10.07 32.09 -1.94
CA LYS A 153 10.26 33.09 -3.02
C LYS A 153 8.94 33.75 -3.47
N GLY A 154 8.05 33.99 -2.51
CA GLY A 154 6.78 34.70 -2.74
C GLY A 154 5.63 33.85 -3.29
N VAL A 155 5.77 32.53 -3.44
CA VAL A 155 4.68 31.64 -3.93
C VAL A 155 4.59 30.35 -3.11
N LEU A 156 3.52 29.57 -3.26
CA LEU A 156 3.47 28.24 -2.66
C LEU A 156 4.46 27.29 -3.37
N PRO A 157 5.41 26.67 -2.66
CA PRO A 157 6.35 25.75 -3.31
C PRO A 157 5.75 24.37 -3.53
N GLN A 158 6.11 23.75 -4.66
CA GLN A 158 5.92 22.31 -4.87
C GLN A 158 6.93 21.55 -4.01
N GLY A 159 6.48 20.97 -2.89
CA GLY A 159 7.34 20.19 -1.98
C GLY A 159 7.15 20.49 -0.50
N ALA A 160 6.53 21.63 -0.15
CA ALA A 160 6.17 21.91 1.23
C ALA A 160 4.91 21.12 1.66
N PRO A 161 4.88 20.58 2.90
CA PRO A 161 3.70 19.90 3.44
C PRO A 161 2.43 20.75 3.52
N THR A 162 2.57 22.08 3.61
CA THR A 162 1.44 23.03 3.74
C THR A 162 0.82 23.43 2.41
N SER A 163 1.58 23.44 1.31
CA SER A 163 1.10 23.92 0.01
C SER A 163 -0.20 23.22 -0.45
N PRO A 164 -0.31 21.87 -0.37
CA PRO A 164 -1.56 21.17 -0.73
C PRO A 164 -2.78 21.68 0.06
N ILE A 165 -2.61 21.90 1.37
CA ILE A 165 -3.66 22.30 2.30
C ILE A 165 -4.08 23.74 2.02
N VAL A 166 -3.11 24.66 1.98
CA VAL A 166 -3.37 26.09 1.74
C VAL A 166 -3.99 26.31 0.36
N SER A 167 -3.53 25.57 -0.67
CA SER A 167 -4.10 25.68 -2.01
C SER A 167 -5.59 25.28 -2.05
N ASN A 168 -5.98 24.22 -1.33
CA ASN A 168 -7.39 23.83 -1.22
C ASN A 168 -8.23 24.82 -0.42
N LEU A 169 -7.69 25.36 0.69
CA LEU A 169 -8.40 26.37 1.49
C LEU A 169 -8.73 27.62 0.66
N ILE A 170 -7.76 28.11 -0.12
CA ILE A 170 -7.95 29.25 -1.02
C ILE A 170 -8.94 28.90 -2.13
N CYS A 171 -8.78 27.73 -2.76
CA CYS A 171 -9.66 27.31 -3.85
C CYS A 171 -11.08 26.96 -3.41
N ASN A 172 -11.36 26.76 -2.12
CA ASN A 172 -12.72 26.50 -1.63
C ASN A 172 -13.71 27.62 -2.03
N ILE A 173 -13.26 28.89 -1.95
CA ILE A 173 -14.09 30.04 -2.34
C ILE A 173 -14.33 30.04 -3.85
N LEU A 174 -13.29 29.75 -4.64
CA LEU A 174 -13.40 29.58 -6.08
C LEU A 174 -14.37 28.44 -6.42
N ASP A 175 -14.26 27.31 -5.74
CA ASP A 175 -15.08 26.12 -5.97
C ASP A 175 -16.57 26.41 -5.77
N ILE A 176 -16.93 27.20 -4.76
CA ILE A 176 -18.32 27.64 -4.52
C ILE A 176 -18.83 28.49 -5.68
N ARG A 177 -18.00 29.43 -6.17
CA ARG A 177 -18.36 30.33 -7.27
C ARG A 177 -18.53 29.58 -8.58
N ILE A 178 -17.58 28.72 -8.91
CA ILE A 178 -17.65 27.84 -10.09
C ILE A 178 -18.86 26.91 -9.99
N LEU A 179 -19.13 26.30 -8.83
CA LEU A 179 -20.30 25.45 -8.65
C LEU A 179 -21.61 26.22 -8.91
N ASN A 180 -21.73 27.45 -8.43
CA ASN A 180 -22.91 28.28 -8.66
C ASN A 180 -23.06 28.68 -10.14
N LEU A 181 -21.94 28.99 -10.80
CA LEU A 181 -21.90 29.28 -12.23
C LEU A 181 -22.39 28.07 -13.05
N VAL A 182 -21.90 26.86 -12.77
CA VAL A 182 -22.22 25.71 -13.62
C VAL A 182 -23.57 25.05 -13.33
N LYS A 183 -24.24 25.45 -12.24
CA LYS A 183 -25.63 25.03 -11.95
C LYS A 183 -26.60 25.47 -13.05
N LYS A 184 -26.48 26.68 -13.60
CA LYS A 184 -27.35 27.14 -14.72
C LYS A 184 -27.18 26.28 -15.98
N TYR A 185 -26.03 25.63 -16.15
CA TYR A 185 -25.75 24.70 -17.24
C TYR A 185 -25.97 23.22 -16.87
N ARG A 186 -26.55 22.94 -15.69
CA ARG A 186 -26.83 21.58 -15.18
C ARG A 186 -25.60 20.67 -15.20
N MET A 187 -24.42 21.21 -14.91
CA MET A 187 -23.19 20.42 -14.88
C MET A 187 -22.83 19.96 -13.47
N ASN A 188 -22.21 18.80 -13.38
CA ASN A 188 -21.44 18.40 -12.21
C ASN A 188 -20.03 18.99 -12.30
N TYR A 189 -19.46 19.36 -11.17
CA TYR A 189 -18.10 19.91 -11.07
C TYR A 189 -17.35 19.28 -9.90
N THR A 190 -16.09 18.90 -10.15
CA THR A 190 -15.12 18.51 -9.12
C THR A 190 -13.74 19.08 -9.44
N ARG A 191 -12.89 19.20 -8.43
CA ARG A 191 -11.50 19.63 -8.57
C ARG A 191 -10.54 18.65 -7.90
N TYR A 192 -9.52 18.23 -8.64
CA TYR A 192 -8.41 17.43 -8.14
C TYR A 192 -7.11 18.23 -8.27
N ALA A 193 -6.77 18.99 -7.22
CA ALA A 193 -5.68 19.95 -7.24
C ALA A 193 -5.88 21.02 -8.34
N ASP A 194 -5.07 20.99 -9.40
CA ASP A 194 -5.10 21.85 -10.58
C ASP A 194 -6.04 21.36 -11.69
N ASP A 195 -6.43 20.08 -11.67
CA ASP A 195 -7.38 19.50 -12.62
C ASP A 195 -8.83 19.81 -12.19
N MET A 196 -9.54 20.59 -12.98
CA MET A 196 -10.97 20.86 -12.86
C MET A 196 -11.75 20.00 -13.87
N THR A 197 -12.74 19.25 -13.39
CA THR A 197 -13.56 18.39 -14.25
C THR A 197 -15.03 18.80 -14.16
N PHE A 198 -15.62 19.03 -15.32
CA PHE A 198 -17.04 19.31 -15.50
C PHE A 198 -17.66 18.20 -16.33
N SER A 199 -18.92 17.85 -16.05
CA SER A 199 -19.63 16.87 -16.87
C SER A 199 -21.13 17.11 -16.91
N THR A 200 -21.74 16.86 -18.06
CA THR A 200 -23.19 16.98 -18.25
C THR A 200 -23.71 16.01 -19.32
N ASN A 201 -25.01 15.78 -19.30
CA ASN A 201 -25.76 15.10 -20.37
C ASN A 201 -26.46 16.08 -21.32
N ASP A 202 -26.42 17.37 -20.99
CA ASP A 202 -27.02 18.46 -21.75
C ASP A 202 -26.06 18.90 -22.86
N ARG A 203 -26.61 19.20 -24.05
CA ARG A 203 -25.84 19.63 -25.22
C ARG A 203 -25.41 21.10 -25.11
N CYS A 204 -25.95 21.86 -24.15
CA CYS A 204 -25.61 23.25 -23.90
C CYS A 204 -24.09 23.53 -23.79
N ILE A 205 -23.30 22.56 -23.30
CA ILE A 205 -21.84 22.68 -23.21
C ILE A 205 -21.14 22.70 -24.58
N VAL A 206 -21.75 22.05 -25.57
CA VAL A 206 -21.27 22.06 -26.95
C VAL A 206 -21.76 23.33 -27.65
N ASP A 207 -23.04 23.66 -27.46
CA ASP A 207 -23.68 24.76 -28.17
C ASP A 207 -23.19 26.14 -27.67
N ASN A 208 -22.71 26.23 -26.43
CA ASN A 208 -22.16 27.44 -25.81
C ASN A 208 -20.77 27.20 -25.20
N TYR A 209 -19.91 26.43 -25.87
CA TYR A 209 -18.59 26.06 -25.34
C TYR A 209 -17.75 27.28 -24.96
N ASP A 210 -17.57 28.22 -25.88
CA ASP A 210 -16.70 29.38 -25.68
C ASP A 210 -17.22 30.30 -24.58
N GLY A 211 -18.53 30.57 -24.54
CA GLY A 211 -19.14 31.40 -23.50
C GLY A 211 -19.01 30.77 -22.10
N ILE A 212 -19.19 29.45 -21.98
CA ILE A 212 -18.99 28.75 -20.70
C ILE A 212 -17.52 28.79 -20.28
N LEU A 213 -16.59 28.59 -21.22
CA LEU A 213 -15.16 28.63 -20.95
C LEU A 213 -14.72 30.03 -20.51
N GLU A 214 -15.24 31.07 -21.16
CA GLU A 214 -14.98 32.48 -20.82
C GLU A 214 -15.49 32.81 -19.41
N GLU A 215 -16.71 32.39 -19.06
CA GLU A 215 -17.23 32.62 -17.70
C GLU A 215 -16.38 31.92 -16.63
N ILE A 216 -15.93 30.68 -16.90
CA ILE A 216 -15.02 29.95 -16.00
C ILE A 216 -13.67 30.68 -15.90
N ALA A 217 -13.12 31.15 -17.02
CA ALA A 217 -11.87 31.90 -17.06
C ALA A 217 -11.96 33.21 -16.25
N ASN A 218 -13.07 33.94 -16.39
CA ASN A 218 -13.35 35.16 -15.64
C ASN A 218 -13.44 34.92 -14.13
N GLU A 219 -13.99 33.77 -13.72
CA GLU A 219 -13.98 33.38 -12.31
C GLU A 219 -12.58 32.99 -11.83
N LEU A 220 -11.77 32.31 -12.64
CA LEU A 220 -10.38 31.96 -12.31
C LEU A 220 -9.47 33.20 -12.22
N ASP A 221 -9.61 34.18 -13.11
CA ASP A 221 -8.78 35.38 -13.15
C ASP A 221 -8.97 36.27 -11.91
N LYS A 222 -10.18 36.29 -11.33
CA LYS A 222 -10.44 36.93 -10.02
C LYS A 222 -9.61 36.31 -8.88
N PHE A 223 -9.19 35.06 -9.04
CA PHE A 223 -8.27 34.35 -8.14
C PHE A 223 -6.85 34.29 -8.70
N GLY A 224 -6.53 35.06 -9.75
CA GLY A 224 -5.24 35.09 -10.44
C GLY A 224 -4.77 33.70 -10.87
N LEU A 225 -5.71 32.84 -11.25
CA LEU A 225 -5.47 31.52 -11.82
C LEU A 225 -5.83 31.59 -13.31
N TYR A 226 -5.09 30.85 -14.13
CA TYR A 226 -5.24 30.90 -15.58
C TYR A 226 -5.46 29.50 -16.14
N ILE A 227 -6.33 29.41 -17.13
CA ILE A 227 -6.58 28.15 -17.85
C ILE A 227 -5.33 27.78 -18.68
N ASN A 228 -5.03 26.49 -18.74
CA ASN A 228 -4.04 25.94 -19.64
C ASN A 228 -4.71 25.43 -20.91
N ASP A 229 -4.82 26.29 -21.92
CA ASP A 229 -5.55 26.01 -23.17
C ASP A 229 -5.10 24.71 -23.87
N LYS A 230 -3.80 24.39 -23.81
CA LYS A 230 -3.22 23.18 -24.43
C LYS A 230 -3.70 21.88 -23.77
N LYS A 231 -4.17 21.97 -22.53
CA LYS A 231 -4.65 20.83 -21.73
C LYS A 231 -6.14 20.86 -21.47
N THR A 232 -6.82 21.97 -21.78
CA THR A 232 -8.28 22.05 -21.78
C THR A 232 -8.85 21.17 -22.89
N ARG A 233 -9.83 20.31 -22.55
CA ARG A 233 -10.45 19.39 -23.52
C ARG A 233 -11.92 19.14 -23.21
N LEU A 234 -12.76 19.24 -24.24
CA LEU A 234 -14.13 18.73 -24.25
C LEU A 234 -14.17 17.34 -24.89
N ILE A 235 -14.69 16.35 -24.17
CA ILE A 235 -14.69 14.93 -24.58
C ILE A 235 -16.12 14.38 -24.61
N TYR A 236 -16.48 13.80 -25.75
CA TYR A 236 -17.80 13.25 -26.05
C TYR A 236 -17.90 11.78 -25.60
N LYS A 237 -19.12 11.29 -25.34
CA LYS A 237 -19.40 9.91 -24.91
C LYS A 237 -18.86 8.82 -25.84
N ASP A 238 -18.78 9.11 -27.14
CA ASP A 238 -18.34 8.17 -28.17
C ASP A 238 -16.81 8.12 -28.27
N SER A 239 -16.12 9.06 -27.62
CA SER A 239 -14.68 9.05 -27.37
C SER A 239 -14.35 8.45 -26.01
N ARG A 240 -13.08 8.11 -25.77
CA ARG A 240 -12.62 7.67 -24.44
C ARG A 240 -12.60 8.86 -23.48
N GLN A 241 -13.57 8.90 -22.57
CA GLN A 241 -13.69 9.93 -21.54
C GLN A 241 -12.78 9.58 -20.37
N GLU A 242 -11.86 10.47 -20.03
CA GLU A 242 -10.92 10.31 -18.91
C GLU A 242 -11.07 11.43 -17.90
N VAL A 243 -11.05 11.08 -16.62
CA VAL A 243 -11.01 11.99 -15.47
C VAL A 243 -9.87 11.52 -14.57
N THR A 244 -8.91 12.40 -14.30
CA THR A 244 -7.70 12.10 -13.50
C THR A 244 -6.99 10.79 -13.91
N GLY A 245 -6.97 10.51 -15.22
CA GLY A 245 -6.36 9.32 -15.82
C GLY A 245 -7.19 8.03 -15.76
N LEU A 246 -8.43 8.10 -15.27
CA LEU A 246 -9.38 6.98 -15.24
C LEU A 246 -10.45 7.15 -16.31
N VAL A 247 -10.76 6.08 -17.04
CA VAL A 247 -11.86 6.02 -18.00
C VAL A 247 -13.19 5.99 -17.26
N VAL A 248 -14.15 6.81 -17.68
CA VAL A 248 -15.43 7.00 -16.97
C VAL A 248 -16.70 6.81 -17.83
N ASN A 249 -16.57 6.40 -19.09
CA ASN A 249 -17.73 6.26 -19.99
C ASN A 249 -18.88 5.41 -19.42
N LYS A 250 -18.57 4.28 -18.77
CA LYS A 250 -19.56 3.32 -18.24
C LYS A 250 -19.26 2.84 -16.82
N ILE A 251 -18.02 2.44 -16.60
CA ILE A 251 -17.44 2.03 -15.32
C ILE A 251 -16.17 2.83 -15.10
N ILE A 252 -15.73 2.98 -13.85
CA ILE A 252 -14.45 3.62 -13.58
C ILE A 252 -13.36 2.60 -13.86
N ASN A 253 -12.48 2.88 -14.81
CA ASN A 253 -11.50 1.91 -15.22
C ASN A 253 -10.15 2.52 -15.55
N VAL A 254 -9.09 1.73 -15.46
CA VAL A 254 -7.82 2.12 -16.08
C VAL A 254 -7.94 2.05 -17.60
N ASN A 255 -7.10 2.80 -18.29
CA ASN A 255 -6.96 2.69 -19.74
C ASN A 255 -6.61 1.24 -20.15
N ARG A 256 -7.26 0.72 -21.20
CA ARG A 256 -7.06 -0.64 -21.71
C ARG A 256 -5.61 -0.90 -22.10
N ASP A 257 -4.91 0.09 -22.62
CA ASP A 257 -3.50 -0.05 -23.01
C ASP A 257 -2.60 -0.22 -21.79
N TYR A 258 -2.94 0.40 -20.66
CA TYR A 258 -2.25 0.17 -19.40
C TYR A 258 -2.38 -1.30 -18.97
N CYS A 259 -3.59 -1.88 -19.06
CA CYS A 259 -3.81 -3.30 -18.77
C CYS A 259 -2.99 -4.21 -19.70
N LYS A 260 -3.04 -3.95 -21.02
CA LYS A 260 -2.31 -4.73 -22.03
C LYS A 260 -0.81 -4.68 -21.80
N LYS A 261 -0.25 -3.48 -21.56
CA LYS A 261 1.17 -3.28 -21.26
C LYS A 261 1.58 -4.02 -19.98
N THR A 262 0.79 -3.92 -18.91
CA THR A 262 1.07 -4.65 -17.66
C THR A 262 1.09 -6.16 -17.88
N ARG A 263 0.14 -6.71 -18.65
CA ARG A 263 0.12 -8.13 -18.98
C ARG A 263 1.34 -8.52 -19.83
N ALA A 264 1.71 -7.72 -20.82
CA ALA A 264 2.88 -7.98 -21.66
C ALA A 264 4.18 -7.94 -20.86
N MET A 265 4.33 -6.97 -19.95
CA MET A 265 5.46 -6.89 -19.01
C MET A 265 5.55 -8.15 -18.15
N ALA A 266 4.41 -8.63 -17.64
CA ALA A 266 4.36 -9.85 -16.86
C ALA A 266 4.76 -11.08 -17.69
N GLU A 267 4.24 -11.23 -18.91
CA GLU A 267 4.63 -12.34 -19.79
C GLU A 267 6.12 -12.30 -20.18
N ASN A 268 6.70 -11.11 -20.39
CA ASN A 268 8.13 -10.97 -20.62
C ASN A 268 8.94 -11.40 -19.40
N LEU A 269 8.54 -10.95 -18.19
CA LEU A 269 9.17 -11.36 -16.95
C LEU A 269 9.14 -12.88 -16.79
N TYR A 270 8.00 -13.53 -17.08
CA TYR A 270 7.86 -14.98 -16.94
C TYR A 270 8.74 -15.78 -17.89
N ARG A 271 8.95 -15.27 -19.11
CA ARG A 271 9.72 -15.97 -20.16
C ARG A 271 11.21 -15.65 -20.16
N LYS A 272 11.57 -14.40 -19.85
CA LYS A 272 12.93 -13.86 -20.00
C LYS A 272 13.60 -13.53 -18.66
N GLY A 273 12.85 -13.53 -17.56
CA GLY A 273 13.35 -13.10 -16.25
C GLY A 273 13.39 -11.59 -16.05
N SER A 274 13.11 -10.79 -17.09
CA SER A 274 13.14 -9.32 -17.06
C SER A 274 12.02 -8.69 -17.92
N PHE A 275 11.78 -7.40 -17.69
CA PHE A 275 10.88 -6.57 -18.49
C PHE A 275 11.30 -5.11 -18.38
N TYR A 276 10.79 -4.24 -19.26
CA TYR A 276 11.17 -2.82 -19.32
C TYR A 276 9.97 -1.89 -19.07
N ILE A 277 10.24 -0.74 -18.46
CA ILE A 277 9.29 0.38 -18.31
C ILE A 277 9.95 1.61 -18.94
N GLY A 278 9.53 1.97 -20.15
CA GLY A 278 10.31 2.91 -20.95
C GLY A 278 11.63 2.24 -21.33
N ASP A 279 12.74 2.93 -21.11
CA ASP A 279 14.08 2.47 -21.46
C ASP A 279 14.81 1.76 -20.30
N GLU A 280 14.20 1.73 -19.11
CA GLU A 280 14.80 1.14 -17.91
C GLU A 280 14.21 -0.24 -17.61
N GLU A 281 15.06 -1.15 -17.11
CA GLU A 281 14.62 -2.45 -16.63
C GLU A 281 13.71 -2.29 -15.40
N GLY A 282 12.55 -2.92 -15.45
CA GLY A 282 11.53 -2.84 -14.40
C GLY A 282 11.76 -3.85 -13.28
N SER A 283 11.45 -3.45 -12.07
CA SER A 283 11.47 -4.32 -10.88
C SER A 283 10.12 -5.02 -10.64
N ILE A 284 10.16 -6.19 -9.99
CA ILE A 284 8.96 -6.92 -9.56
C ILE A 284 8.02 -6.03 -8.73
N LYS A 285 8.55 -5.14 -7.89
CA LYS A 285 7.76 -4.19 -7.08
C LYS A 285 7.02 -3.18 -7.97
N GLN A 286 7.65 -2.67 -9.02
CA GLN A 286 6.97 -1.79 -9.98
C GLN A 286 5.84 -2.54 -10.70
N LEU A 287 6.07 -3.78 -11.16
CA LEU A 287 5.03 -4.57 -11.82
C LEU A 287 3.87 -4.92 -10.87
N GLU A 288 4.16 -5.29 -9.62
CA GLU A 288 3.15 -5.47 -8.58
C GLU A 288 2.33 -4.19 -8.39
N GLY A 289 2.96 -3.02 -8.33
CA GLY A 289 2.28 -1.74 -8.22
C GLY A 289 1.28 -1.51 -9.37
N ARG A 290 1.65 -1.90 -10.59
CA ARG A 290 0.76 -1.83 -11.76
C ARG A 290 -0.44 -2.76 -11.62
N PHE A 291 -0.24 -4.00 -11.18
CA PHE A 291 -1.35 -4.93 -10.94
C PHE A 291 -2.24 -4.50 -9.78
N ALA A 292 -1.66 -4.04 -8.68
CA ALA A 292 -2.38 -3.52 -7.53
C ALA A 292 -3.24 -2.31 -7.91
N TYR A 293 -2.71 -1.41 -8.74
CA TYR A 293 -3.46 -0.28 -9.27
C TYR A 293 -4.68 -0.76 -10.09
N ILE A 294 -4.49 -1.68 -11.04
CA ILE A 294 -5.61 -2.27 -11.80
C ILE A 294 -6.65 -2.90 -10.86
N ASN A 295 -6.19 -3.70 -9.89
CA ASN A 295 -7.05 -4.41 -8.96
C ASN A 295 -7.83 -3.47 -8.03
N GLN A 296 -7.28 -2.30 -7.67
CA GLN A 296 -8.01 -1.28 -6.92
C GLN A 296 -9.30 -0.85 -7.64
N LEU A 297 -9.23 -0.70 -8.98
CA LEU A 297 -10.39 -0.36 -9.81
C LEU A 297 -11.34 -1.55 -9.97
N ASP A 298 -10.83 -2.76 -10.15
CA ASP A 298 -11.66 -3.98 -10.16
C ASP A 298 -12.44 -4.11 -8.85
N PHE A 299 -11.76 -3.99 -7.71
CA PHE A 299 -12.37 -4.07 -6.38
C PHE A 299 -13.45 -3.01 -6.17
N TYR A 300 -13.17 -1.75 -6.57
CA TYR A 300 -14.17 -0.68 -6.51
C TYR A 300 -15.42 -1.02 -7.33
N ASN A 301 -15.25 -1.50 -8.57
CA ASN A 301 -16.37 -1.85 -9.44
C ASN A 301 -17.16 -3.06 -8.92
N ASN A 302 -16.49 -4.10 -8.42
CA ASN A 302 -17.14 -5.27 -7.82
C ASN A 302 -18.00 -4.84 -6.62
N LYS A 303 -17.43 -4.04 -5.70
CA LYS A 303 -18.16 -3.51 -4.53
C LYS A 303 -19.38 -2.70 -4.95
N ARG A 304 -19.24 -1.84 -5.96
CA ARG A 304 -20.35 -1.03 -6.49
C ARG A 304 -21.49 -1.88 -7.04
N LYS A 305 -21.18 -3.03 -7.64
CA LYS A 305 -22.18 -3.98 -8.16
C LYS A 305 -22.77 -4.90 -7.08
N GLY A 306 -22.27 -4.84 -5.84
CA GLY A 306 -22.63 -5.79 -4.79
C GLY A 306 -22.05 -7.20 -5.00
N GLU A 307 -21.08 -7.37 -5.91
CA GLU A 307 -20.45 -8.66 -6.19
C GLU A 307 -19.51 -9.04 -5.04
N LYS A 308 -19.83 -10.13 -4.33
CA LYS A 308 -18.90 -10.79 -3.39
C LYS A 308 -18.05 -11.78 -4.17
N LYS A 309 -16.85 -11.34 -4.55
CA LYS A 309 -15.88 -12.20 -5.24
C LYS A 309 -14.92 -12.85 -4.27
N ASP A 310 -14.45 -14.02 -4.68
CA ASP A 310 -13.39 -14.80 -4.04
C ASP A 310 -12.43 -15.34 -5.12
N CYS A 311 -11.48 -16.18 -4.71
CA CYS A 311 -10.48 -16.73 -5.61
C CYS A 311 -11.04 -17.60 -6.75
N TRP A 312 -12.31 -18.02 -6.67
CA TRP A 312 -12.97 -18.87 -7.65
C TRP A 312 -13.72 -18.05 -8.71
N HIS A 313 -14.17 -16.84 -8.36
CA HIS A 313 -15.02 -15.99 -9.21
C HIS A 313 -14.29 -14.75 -9.77
N LEU A 314 -12.97 -14.85 -9.94
CA LEU A 314 -12.12 -13.76 -10.43
C LEU A 314 -12.37 -13.44 -11.92
N ASN A 315 -12.38 -12.15 -12.28
CA ASN A 315 -12.37 -11.71 -13.68
C ASN A 315 -11.01 -11.92 -14.34
N SER A 316 -10.90 -11.74 -15.66
CA SER A 316 -9.65 -11.98 -16.40
C SER A 316 -8.46 -11.15 -15.92
N ARG A 317 -8.66 -9.92 -15.42
CA ARG A 317 -7.59 -9.08 -14.89
C ARG A 317 -7.15 -9.54 -13.51
N GLU A 318 -8.12 -9.86 -12.66
CA GLU A 318 -7.89 -10.46 -11.34
C GLU A 318 -7.14 -11.80 -11.47
N LYS A 319 -7.48 -12.65 -12.44
CA LYS A 319 -6.73 -13.88 -12.76
C LYS A 319 -5.29 -13.61 -13.19
N ASN A 320 -5.04 -12.55 -13.97
CA ASN A 320 -3.66 -12.17 -14.31
C ASN A 320 -2.87 -11.72 -13.07
N TYR A 321 -3.52 -11.05 -12.12
CA TYR A 321 -2.86 -10.68 -10.87
C TYR A 321 -2.63 -11.90 -9.96
N GLN A 322 -3.61 -12.80 -9.85
CA GLN A 322 -3.46 -14.08 -9.15
C GLN A 322 -2.25 -14.86 -9.68
N LYS A 323 -2.13 -14.97 -11.01
CA LYS A 323 -0.99 -15.56 -11.71
C LYS A 323 0.33 -14.86 -11.33
N PHE A 324 0.39 -13.53 -11.37
CA PHE A 324 1.58 -12.77 -10.98
C PHE A 324 1.96 -12.97 -9.50
N LEU A 325 0.97 -12.99 -8.60
CA LEU A 325 1.21 -13.24 -7.18
C LEU A 325 1.79 -14.64 -6.98
N TYR A 326 1.31 -15.64 -7.72
CA TYR A 326 1.87 -17.00 -7.65
C TYR A 326 3.33 -16.98 -8.11
N TYR A 327 3.59 -16.36 -9.26
CA TYR A 327 4.95 -16.22 -9.78
C TYR A 327 5.87 -15.59 -8.74
N ARG A 328 5.48 -14.46 -8.14
CA ARG A 328 6.31 -13.77 -7.17
C ARG A 328 6.56 -14.57 -5.89
N TYR A 329 5.52 -15.18 -5.32
CA TYR A 329 5.63 -15.82 -4.00
C TYR A 329 6.17 -17.24 -4.07
N PHE A 330 5.82 -18.01 -5.09
CA PHE A 330 6.06 -19.45 -5.10
C PHE A 330 7.00 -19.91 -6.21
N PHE A 331 7.19 -19.13 -7.27
CA PHE A 331 8.04 -19.54 -8.41
C PHE A 331 9.33 -18.73 -8.50
N ASN A 332 9.28 -17.41 -8.34
CA ASN A 332 10.41 -16.47 -8.40
C ASN A 332 10.59 -15.75 -7.06
N ASN A 333 10.42 -16.48 -5.96
CA ASN A 333 10.71 -16.00 -4.61
C ASN A 333 12.20 -15.67 -4.48
N GLU A 334 12.50 -14.51 -3.89
CA GLU A 334 13.88 -14.02 -3.73
C GLU A 334 14.72 -14.88 -2.77
N LYS A 335 14.06 -15.48 -1.76
CA LYS A 335 14.63 -16.35 -0.73
C LYS A 335 13.77 -17.63 -0.65
N PRO A 336 14.30 -18.77 -0.17
CA PRO A 336 13.47 -19.92 0.20
C PRO A 336 12.25 -19.47 1.02
N LEU A 337 11.07 -19.96 0.65
CA LEU A 337 9.81 -19.53 1.26
C LEU A 337 9.32 -20.61 2.22
N ILE A 338 9.13 -20.24 3.47
CA ILE A 338 8.51 -21.09 4.49
C ILE A 338 7.04 -20.68 4.64
N VAL A 339 6.15 -21.66 4.57
CA VAL A 339 4.70 -21.53 4.76
C VAL A 339 4.31 -22.38 5.96
N THR A 340 3.90 -21.74 7.07
CA THR A 340 3.53 -22.41 8.32
C THR A 340 2.02 -22.44 8.54
N GLU A 341 1.55 -23.39 9.36
CA GLU A 341 0.15 -23.56 9.78
C GLU A 341 -0.39 -22.34 10.52
N GLY A 342 0.41 -21.79 11.43
CA GLY A 342 0.10 -20.61 12.23
C GLY A 342 1.14 -19.51 12.12
N LYS A 343 0.73 -18.30 12.55
CA LYS A 343 1.65 -17.14 12.67
C LYS A 343 2.66 -17.29 13.82
N THR A 344 2.34 -18.13 14.80
CA THR A 344 3.16 -18.42 15.99
C THR A 344 4.41 -19.21 15.63
N ASP A 345 4.27 -20.17 14.72
CA ASP A 345 5.36 -21.05 14.27
C ASP A 345 6.49 -20.23 13.63
N ILE A 346 6.13 -19.17 12.90
CA ILE A 346 7.07 -18.20 12.34
C ILE A 346 7.94 -17.58 13.45
N LEU A 347 7.36 -17.24 14.59
CA LEU A 347 8.08 -16.65 15.71
C LEU A 347 8.98 -17.68 16.40
N TYR A 348 8.51 -18.91 16.60
CA TYR A 348 9.34 -19.97 17.19
C TYR A 348 10.56 -20.28 16.30
N LEU A 349 10.36 -20.51 15.01
CA LEU A 349 11.44 -20.78 14.05
C LEU A 349 12.45 -19.64 13.98
N LYS A 350 11.97 -18.39 13.94
CA LYS A 350 12.87 -17.23 13.97
C LYS A 350 13.65 -17.14 15.27
N SER A 351 13.05 -17.51 16.41
CA SER A 351 13.72 -17.48 17.71
C SER A 351 14.81 -18.54 17.80
N ALA A 352 14.50 -19.76 17.35
CA ALA A 352 15.47 -20.86 17.25
C ALA A 352 16.65 -20.49 16.34
N LEU A 353 16.37 -19.98 15.13
CA LEU A 353 17.40 -19.53 14.20
C LEU A 353 18.27 -18.41 14.80
N LYS A 354 17.70 -17.44 15.51
CA LYS A 354 18.47 -16.38 16.17
C LYS A 354 19.37 -16.94 17.28
N LYS A 355 18.90 -17.92 18.05
CA LYS A 355 19.68 -18.58 19.10
C LYS A 355 20.85 -19.36 18.51
N MET A 356 20.63 -20.02 17.37
CA MET A 356 21.54 -20.98 16.75
C MET A 356 22.20 -20.45 15.47
N TYR A 357 22.32 -19.13 15.33
CA TYR A 357 22.68 -18.53 14.03
C TYR A 357 24.06 -18.96 13.50
N ASP A 358 25.00 -19.25 14.41
CA ASP A 358 26.35 -19.73 14.05
C ASP A 358 26.32 -21.12 13.40
N SER A 359 25.34 -21.96 13.75
CA SER A 359 25.20 -23.33 13.23
C SER A 359 24.46 -23.40 11.88
N TYR A 360 23.69 -22.38 11.52
CA TYR A 360 22.85 -22.38 10.31
C TYR A 360 23.14 -21.20 9.37
N PRO A 361 24.38 -21.07 8.85
CA PRO A 361 24.77 -19.93 8.02
C PRO A 361 23.98 -19.84 6.71
N ASN A 362 23.37 -20.92 6.22
CA ASN A 362 22.51 -20.93 5.04
C ASN A 362 21.09 -20.39 5.31
N LEU A 363 20.66 -20.35 6.57
CA LEU A 363 19.31 -19.92 6.98
C LEU A 363 19.28 -18.53 7.59
N ILE A 364 20.36 -18.14 8.27
CA ILE A 364 20.47 -16.86 8.99
C ILE A 364 21.93 -16.42 9.09
N SER A 365 22.14 -15.10 9.22
CA SER A 365 23.44 -14.52 9.53
C SER A 365 23.29 -13.35 10.50
N LYS A 366 24.33 -13.11 11.31
CA LYS A 366 24.38 -11.96 12.22
C LYS A 366 25.13 -10.82 11.54
N THR A 367 24.55 -9.63 11.59
CA THR A 367 25.05 -8.38 11.01
C THR A 367 25.25 -7.34 12.11
N LYS A 368 25.90 -6.22 11.81
CA LYS A 368 26.05 -5.09 12.77
C LYS A 368 24.71 -4.59 13.31
N ASN A 369 23.64 -4.71 12.52
CA ASN A 369 22.31 -4.17 12.83
C ASN A 369 21.31 -5.25 13.31
N GLY A 370 21.78 -6.44 13.70
CA GLY A 370 20.94 -7.55 14.15
C GLY A 370 21.04 -8.77 13.24
N PHE A 371 19.93 -9.46 12.98
CA PHE A 371 19.93 -10.70 12.19
C PHE A 371 19.36 -10.51 10.79
N GLU A 372 20.03 -11.08 9.80
CA GLU A 372 19.51 -11.24 8.46
C GLU A 372 19.11 -12.71 8.22
N PHE A 373 17.81 -12.93 8.02
CA PHE A 373 17.28 -14.24 7.61
C PHE A 373 17.50 -14.44 6.11
N LYS A 374 18.11 -15.57 5.74
CA LYS A 374 18.29 -16.01 4.35
C LYS A 374 17.08 -16.78 3.81
N VAL A 375 16.12 -17.09 4.68
CA VAL A 375 14.79 -17.59 4.33
C VAL A 375 13.73 -16.50 4.52
N SER A 376 12.57 -16.67 3.87
CA SER A 376 11.40 -15.80 3.99
C SER A 376 10.22 -16.59 4.55
N PHE A 377 9.29 -15.90 5.23
CA PHE A 377 8.08 -16.51 5.78
C PHE A 377 6.86 -15.89 5.12
N LEU A 378 5.92 -16.72 4.66
CA LEU A 378 4.72 -16.25 3.99
C LEU A 378 3.85 -15.45 4.95
N LYS A 379 3.72 -14.14 4.70
CA LYS A 379 2.83 -13.25 5.45
C LYS A 379 1.41 -13.38 4.91
N ARG A 380 0.56 -14.13 5.62
CA ARG A 380 -0.87 -14.24 5.33
C ARG A 380 -1.53 -12.86 5.38
N SER A 381 -2.26 -12.50 4.34
CA SER A 381 -2.88 -11.17 4.18
C SER A 381 -4.23 -11.29 3.51
N LYS A 382 -5.10 -10.28 3.69
CA LYS A 382 -6.40 -10.21 2.98
C LYS A 382 -6.27 -10.35 1.46
N ARG A 383 -5.12 -9.99 0.89
CA ARG A 383 -4.83 -10.20 -0.53
C ARG A 383 -4.64 -11.68 -0.86
N LEU A 384 -3.85 -12.41 -0.07
CA LEU A 384 -3.65 -13.85 -0.29
C LEU A 384 -4.92 -14.65 0.04
N GLU A 385 -5.71 -14.20 1.01
CA GLU A 385 -7.05 -14.71 1.27
C GLU A 385 -7.94 -14.53 0.03
N TYR A 386 -8.03 -13.31 -0.50
CA TYR A 386 -8.85 -13.03 -1.70
C TYR A 386 -8.41 -13.80 -2.94
N PHE A 387 -7.10 -13.89 -3.20
CA PHE A 387 -6.58 -14.48 -4.43
C PHE A 387 -6.28 -15.98 -4.32
N PHE A 388 -5.98 -16.52 -3.15
CA PHE A 388 -5.57 -17.91 -2.98
C PHE A 388 -6.36 -18.67 -1.92
N ASN A 389 -7.34 -18.01 -1.27
CA ASN A 389 -8.06 -18.57 -0.13
C ASN A 389 -7.10 -19.07 0.97
N ILE A 390 -5.99 -18.34 1.17
CA ILE A 390 -5.04 -18.56 2.26
C ILE A 390 -5.43 -17.62 3.40
N ASN A 391 -6.22 -18.14 4.34
CA ASN A 391 -6.82 -17.36 5.42
C ASN A 391 -5.77 -16.88 6.42
N GLN A 392 -6.04 -15.74 7.07
CA GLN A 392 -5.15 -15.21 8.11
C GLN A 392 -5.01 -16.17 9.30
N ASP A 393 -6.10 -16.85 9.64
CA ASP A 393 -6.18 -17.89 10.67
C ASP A 393 -6.69 -19.20 10.04
N GLY A 394 -6.02 -20.32 10.30
CA GLY A 394 -6.42 -21.66 9.82
C GLY A 394 -5.34 -22.38 9.01
N ALA A 395 -4.85 -23.49 9.57
CA ALA A 395 -3.86 -24.39 8.97
C ALA A 395 -4.32 -25.01 7.65
N ASP A 396 -5.61 -25.35 7.55
CA ASP A 396 -6.22 -26.07 6.43
C ASP A 396 -6.11 -25.37 5.07
N THR A 397 -5.77 -24.08 5.06
CA THR A 397 -5.66 -23.30 3.83
C THR A 397 -4.31 -23.45 3.12
N ILE A 398 -3.30 -24.03 3.76
CA ILE A 398 -1.98 -24.31 3.14
C ILE A 398 -2.13 -25.26 1.94
N LYS A 399 -3.09 -26.18 1.97
CA LYS A 399 -3.38 -27.07 0.83
C LYS A 399 -3.69 -26.32 -0.47
N ASN A 400 -4.14 -25.06 -0.38
CA ASN A 400 -4.36 -24.25 -1.58
C ASN A 400 -3.04 -23.91 -2.30
N VAL A 401 -1.91 -23.88 -1.58
CA VAL A 401 -0.58 -23.81 -2.23
C VAL A 401 -0.40 -25.03 -3.12
N LEU A 402 -0.57 -26.25 -2.59
CA LEU A 402 -0.51 -27.48 -3.37
C LEU A 402 -1.50 -27.47 -4.56
N ASN A 403 -2.74 -27.04 -4.35
CA ASN A 403 -3.75 -27.00 -5.41
C ASN A 403 -3.33 -26.10 -6.59
N MET A 404 -2.59 -25.01 -6.35
CA MET A 404 -2.03 -24.17 -7.41
C MET A 404 -0.84 -24.80 -8.15
N TYR A 405 -0.14 -25.75 -7.51
CA TYR A 405 0.92 -26.54 -8.13
C TYR A 405 0.37 -27.69 -8.98
N THR A 406 -0.77 -28.28 -8.57
CA THR A 406 -1.36 -29.45 -9.23
C THR A 406 -2.52 -29.12 -10.15
N GLY A 407 -3.09 -27.91 -10.06
CA GLY A 407 -4.27 -27.50 -10.84
C GLY A 407 -5.56 -28.15 -10.34
N GLN A 408 -5.72 -28.28 -9.02
CA GLN A 408 -6.86 -28.96 -8.40
C GLN A 408 -7.81 -27.99 -7.72
N LYS A 409 -9.01 -28.49 -7.37
CA LYS A 409 -10.03 -27.77 -6.59
C LYS A 409 -10.42 -26.40 -7.16
N GLY A 410 -10.35 -26.21 -8.48
CA GLY A 410 -10.71 -24.95 -9.15
C GLY A 410 -9.55 -23.98 -9.37
N PHE A 411 -8.33 -24.32 -8.91
CA PHE A 411 -7.12 -23.55 -9.25
C PHE A 411 -6.55 -23.96 -10.60
N ALA A 412 -5.97 -22.98 -11.30
CA ALA A 412 -5.13 -23.26 -12.45
C ALA A 412 -3.80 -23.88 -12.00
N ASN A 413 -3.21 -24.75 -12.84
CA ASN A 413 -1.87 -25.28 -12.59
C ASN A 413 -0.82 -24.22 -12.94
N TYR A 414 -0.54 -23.34 -11.99
CA TYR A 414 0.42 -22.25 -12.18
C TYR A 414 1.86 -22.76 -12.22
N TYR A 415 2.18 -23.82 -11.46
CA TYR A 415 3.51 -24.45 -11.51
C TYR A 415 3.86 -24.86 -12.94
N LYS A 416 3.03 -25.69 -13.57
CA LYS A 416 3.21 -26.13 -14.97
C LYS A 416 3.26 -24.92 -15.90
N TYR A 417 2.35 -23.95 -15.74
CA TYR A 417 2.33 -22.76 -16.59
C TYR A 417 3.67 -22.00 -16.63
N PHE A 418 4.35 -21.88 -15.48
CA PHE A 418 5.62 -21.18 -15.37
C PHE A 418 6.81 -22.07 -15.70
N LYS A 419 6.77 -23.35 -15.33
CA LYS A 419 7.80 -24.32 -15.74
C LYS A 419 7.88 -24.44 -17.26
N ASP A 420 6.75 -24.44 -17.96
CA ASP A 420 6.73 -24.46 -19.43
C ASP A 420 7.30 -23.17 -20.08
N LYS A 421 7.64 -22.13 -19.30
CA LYS A 421 8.18 -20.84 -19.77
C LYS A 421 9.54 -20.50 -19.19
N SER A 422 10.06 -21.31 -18.28
CA SER A 422 11.28 -21.07 -17.52
C SER A 422 12.09 -22.35 -17.52
N GLU A 423 13.38 -22.24 -17.79
CA GLU A 423 14.29 -23.38 -17.71
C GLU A 423 14.35 -23.96 -16.29
N LYS A 424 14.22 -23.10 -15.28
CA LYS A 424 14.29 -23.47 -13.85
C LYS A 424 12.94 -23.95 -13.31
N ASP A 425 12.97 -24.91 -12.39
CA ASP A 425 11.84 -25.40 -11.57
C ASP A 425 11.40 -24.41 -10.46
N GLY A 426 11.57 -23.11 -10.70
CA GLY A 426 11.50 -22.05 -9.70
C GLY A 426 12.88 -21.51 -9.31
N ARG A 427 12.92 -20.38 -8.61
CA ARG A 427 14.16 -19.72 -8.18
C ARG A 427 14.68 -20.27 -6.87
N ASN A 428 13.79 -20.61 -5.95
CA ASN A 428 14.09 -21.04 -4.58
C ASN A 428 13.01 -22.03 -4.12
N PRO A 429 13.31 -22.91 -3.13
CA PRO A 429 12.34 -23.88 -2.64
C PRO A 429 11.22 -23.21 -1.82
N VAL A 430 10.04 -23.83 -1.85
CA VAL A 430 8.86 -23.52 -1.04
C VAL A 430 8.63 -24.67 -0.08
N LEU A 431 8.75 -24.40 1.22
CA LEU A 431 8.66 -25.37 2.30
C LEU A 431 7.30 -25.19 2.99
N LEU A 432 6.43 -26.17 2.85
CA LEU A 432 5.19 -26.27 3.61
C LEU A 432 5.51 -26.96 4.94
N ILE A 433 5.40 -26.21 6.03
CA ILE A 433 5.65 -26.71 7.38
C ILE A 433 4.32 -27.12 8.00
N PHE A 434 4.28 -28.35 8.49
CA PHE A 434 3.17 -28.91 9.24
C PHE A 434 3.63 -29.47 10.59
N ASP A 435 2.71 -29.51 11.54
CA ASP A 435 2.86 -30.29 12.76
C ASP A 435 2.87 -31.80 12.42
N ASN A 436 3.62 -32.59 13.18
CA ASN A 436 3.82 -34.02 12.93
C ASN A 436 2.67 -34.83 13.52
N GLU A 437 1.47 -34.58 12.97
CA GLU A 437 0.20 -35.19 13.37
C GLU A 437 -0.31 -36.12 12.24
N GLN A 438 0.36 -37.25 12.04
CA GLN A 438 0.11 -38.15 10.90
C GLN A 438 -1.02 -39.18 11.14
N LYS A 439 -1.36 -39.49 12.39
CA LYS A 439 -2.32 -40.53 12.79
C LYS A 439 -3.74 -39.96 12.97
N THR A 440 -3.88 -38.83 13.66
CA THR A 440 -5.17 -38.21 13.99
C THR A 440 -5.75 -37.42 12.80
N ASP A 441 -7.04 -37.06 12.82
CA ASP A 441 -7.70 -36.30 11.71
C ASP A 441 -7.27 -34.81 11.68
N ARG A 442 -5.98 -34.61 11.50
CA ARG A 442 -5.26 -33.33 11.61
C ARG A 442 -4.79 -32.83 10.24
N PRO A 443 -4.34 -31.55 10.15
CA PRO A 443 -4.02 -30.92 8.87
C PRO A 443 -3.02 -31.70 8.01
N LEU A 444 -1.98 -32.29 8.61
CA LEU A 444 -0.98 -33.08 7.88
C LEU A 444 -1.57 -34.35 7.25
N LYS A 445 -2.37 -35.13 7.99
CA LYS A 445 -3.02 -36.34 7.45
C LYS A 445 -3.92 -36.02 6.26
N LYS A 446 -4.71 -34.94 6.36
CA LYS A 446 -5.55 -34.45 5.25
C LYS A 446 -4.69 -34.01 4.06
N PHE A 447 -3.60 -33.29 4.32
CA PHE A 447 -2.68 -32.83 3.30
C PHE A 447 -1.99 -33.99 2.56
N LYS A 448 -1.52 -35.04 3.25
CA LYS A 448 -0.91 -36.23 2.62
C LYS A 448 -1.85 -36.86 1.61
N LYS A 449 -3.14 -36.99 1.97
CA LYS A 449 -4.18 -37.51 1.09
C LYS A 449 -4.36 -36.64 -0.16
N ASP A 450 -4.46 -35.32 0.00
CA ASP A 450 -4.60 -34.38 -1.12
C ASP A 450 -3.35 -34.36 -2.02
N ALA A 451 -2.16 -34.48 -1.42
CA ALA A 451 -0.87 -34.53 -2.10
C ALA A 451 -0.56 -35.89 -2.77
N LYS A 452 -1.41 -36.90 -2.56
CA LYS A 452 -1.19 -38.28 -3.01
C LYS A 452 0.16 -38.86 -2.53
N ILE A 453 0.61 -38.41 -1.36
CA ILE A 453 1.79 -38.98 -0.71
C ILE A 453 1.35 -40.33 -0.14
N GLN A 454 1.91 -41.43 -0.68
CA GLN A 454 1.67 -42.80 -0.20
C GLN A 454 2.04 -42.90 1.30
N ASP A 455 1.64 -43.98 1.99
CA ASP A 455 1.84 -44.22 3.45
C ASP A 455 3.32 -44.36 3.89
N VAL A 456 4.21 -43.57 3.30
CA VAL A 456 5.53 -43.26 3.83
C VAL A 456 5.32 -42.44 5.10
N ASN A 457 5.84 -42.95 6.22
CA ASN A 457 6.00 -42.16 7.42
C ASN A 457 7.03 -41.07 7.10
N ILE A 458 6.59 -39.81 7.03
CA ILE A 458 7.48 -38.69 6.72
C ILE A 458 8.36 -38.51 7.96
N LYS A 459 9.63 -38.91 7.86
CA LYS A 459 10.58 -38.75 8.97
C LYS A 459 10.83 -37.28 9.25
N ASN A 460 11.17 -36.51 8.21
CA ASN A 460 11.62 -35.12 8.33
C ASN A 460 11.04 -34.22 7.22
N TRP A 461 11.27 -34.58 5.96
CA TRP A 461 10.79 -33.83 4.80
C TRP A 461 10.66 -34.72 3.56
N ILE A 462 9.86 -34.28 2.58
CA ILE A 462 9.72 -34.90 1.26
C ILE A 462 9.55 -33.82 0.18
N ASN A 463 10.17 -34.03 -0.98
CA ASN A 463 9.91 -33.20 -2.16
C ASN A 463 8.60 -33.65 -2.82
N ILE A 464 7.62 -32.75 -2.92
CA ILE A 464 6.30 -33.07 -3.48
C ILE A 464 6.34 -32.94 -5.01
N LEU A 465 6.75 -31.76 -5.50
CA LEU A 465 6.75 -31.42 -6.91
C LEU A 465 7.65 -30.21 -7.15
N GLY A 466 8.65 -30.33 -8.02
CA GLY A 466 9.51 -29.21 -8.39
C GLY A 466 10.20 -28.57 -7.18
N ASN A 467 10.00 -27.26 -7.00
CA ASN A 467 10.48 -26.53 -5.84
C ASN A 467 9.60 -26.62 -4.59
N LEU A 468 8.52 -27.42 -4.58
CA LEU A 468 7.63 -27.59 -3.42
C LEU A 468 8.04 -28.77 -2.53
N TYR A 469 8.22 -28.50 -1.25
CA TYR A 469 8.60 -29.47 -0.22
C TYR A 469 7.59 -29.46 0.92
N LEU A 470 7.37 -30.63 1.52
CA LEU A 470 6.70 -30.79 2.80
C LEU A 470 7.75 -31.06 3.87
N VAL A 471 7.68 -30.34 4.99
CA VAL A 471 8.56 -30.50 6.15
C VAL A 471 7.70 -30.62 7.40
N THR A 472 8.05 -31.55 8.29
CA THR A 472 7.37 -31.74 9.58
C THR A 472 8.32 -31.44 10.73
N ASN A 473 7.82 -30.94 11.85
CA ASN A 473 8.61 -30.89 13.08
C ASN A 473 8.99 -32.31 13.56
N PRO A 474 10.07 -32.46 14.33
CA PRO A 474 10.50 -33.77 14.81
C PRO A 474 9.55 -34.30 15.87
N ILE A 475 9.47 -35.63 15.95
CA ILE A 475 8.86 -36.34 17.08
C ILE A 475 9.85 -36.31 18.25
N VAL A 476 9.40 -35.90 19.42
CA VAL A 476 10.23 -35.78 20.63
C VAL A 476 9.56 -36.48 21.82
N ASN A 477 10.34 -36.77 22.87
CA ASN A 477 9.86 -37.27 24.16
C ASN A 477 9.02 -38.55 24.07
N GLY A 478 9.33 -39.44 23.12
CA GLY A 478 8.61 -40.72 22.94
C GLY A 478 7.16 -40.57 22.48
N LYS A 479 6.76 -39.39 21.99
CA LYS A 479 5.41 -39.17 21.47
C LYS A 479 5.20 -39.87 20.13
N ASP A 480 3.94 -40.10 19.79
CA ASP A 480 3.53 -40.60 18.47
C ASP A 480 3.21 -39.48 17.47
N GLU A 481 2.83 -38.31 17.99
CA GLU A 481 2.52 -37.09 17.24
C GLU A 481 3.02 -35.88 18.03
N CYS A 482 3.41 -34.80 17.35
CA CYS A 482 3.93 -33.58 18.01
C CYS A 482 3.44 -32.31 17.32
N GLU A 483 2.94 -31.37 18.11
CA GLU A 483 2.81 -29.95 17.73
C GLU A 483 4.17 -29.25 17.87
N ILE A 484 4.40 -28.14 17.17
CA ILE A 484 5.66 -27.37 17.31
C ILE A 484 5.91 -26.91 18.76
N GLU A 485 4.87 -26.66 19.56
CA GLU A 485 5.02 -26.32 20.97
C GLU A 485 5.59 -27.47 21.83
N ASP A 486 5.48 -28.73 21.39
CA ASP A 486 6.06 -29.88 22.09
C ASP A 486 7.60 -29.89 22.07
N LEU A 487 8.21 -29.07 21.21
CA LEU A 487 9.66 -28.93 21.15
C LEU A 487 10.22 -28.11 22.32
N PHE A 488 9.39 -27.30 23.00
CA PHE A 488 9.86 -26.54 24.15
C PHE A 488 9.96 -27.40 25.42
N SER A 489 10.92 -27.08 26.28
CA SER A 489 11.04 -27.70 27.60
C SER A 489 9.80 -27.41 28.47
N GLU A 490 9.52 -28.30 29.42
CA GLU A 490 8.47 -28.07 30.42
C GLU A 490 8.67 -26.75 31.18
N SER A 491 9.92 -26.40 31.51
CA SER A 491 10.25 -25.12 32.15
C SER A 491 9.84 -23.92 31.31
N THR A 492 10.00 -23.99 29.98
CA THR A 492 9.58 -22.93 29.07
C THR A 492 8.06 -22.88 28.97
N LEU A 493 7.39 -24.03 28.78
CA LEU A 493 5.94 -24.13 28.70
C LEU A 493 5.23 -23.69 29.99
N ASN A 494 5.82 -23.94 31.15
CA ASN A 494 5.28 -23.57 32.46
C ASN A 494 5.60 -22.11 32.87
N THR A 495 6.17 -21.30 31.97
CA THR A 495 6.46 -19.89 32.26
C THR A 495 5.17 -19.13 32.58
N LEU A 496 5.14 -18.45 33.72
CA LEU A 496 4.07 -17.54 34.09
C LEU A 496 4.31 -16.15 33.49
N ILE A 497 3.31 -15.61 32.79
CA ILE A 497 3.34 -14.25 32.21
C ILE A 497 2.22 -13.45 32.83
N GLY A 498 2.56 -12.44 33.62
CA GLY A 498 1.56 -11.65 34.36
C GLY A 498 0.69 -12.50 35.29
N GLY A 499 1.26 -13.56 35.88
CA GLY A 499 0.55 -14.51 36.75
C GLY A 499 -0.29 -15.57 36.03
N LYS A 500 -0.35 -15.54 34.70
CA LYS A 500 -1.11 -16.50 33.87
C LYS A 500 -0.22 -17.64 33.38
N SER A 501 -0.77 -18.84 33.23
CA SER A 501 -0.08 -20.00 32.65
C SER A 501 -0.40 -20.19 31.16
N PHE A 502 0.46 -20.89 30.43
CA PHE A 502 0.27 -21.12 29.00
C PHE A 502 -0.88 -22.10 28.74
N SER A 503 -1.71 -21.80 27.74
CA SER A 503 -2.66 -22.75 27.16
C SER A 503 -2.57 -22.81 25.65
N ARG A 504 -2.60 -24.03 25.12
CA ARG A 504 -2.61 -24.29 23.67
C ARG A 504 -3.94 -23.92 23.01
N ASN A 505 -5.03 -23.93 23.78
CA ASN A 505 -6.37 -23.64 23.27
C ASN A 505 -6.63 -22.14 23.28
N SER A 506 -6.69 -21.51 22.11
CA SER A 506 -6.93 -20.07 21.97
C SER A 506 -8.25 -19.58 22.58
N LYS A 507 -9.25 -20.47 22.77
CA LYS A 507 -10.53 -20.13 23.42
C LYS A 507 -10.44 -20.04 24.94
N SER A 508 -9.28 -20.39 25.53
CA SER A 508 -9.08 -20.41 26.98
C SER A 508 -8.35 -19.18 27.53
N GLU A 509 -8.05 -18.18 26.68
CA GLU A 509 -7.50 -16.90 27.15
C GLU A 509 -8.47 -16.24 28.14
N ASN A 510 -8.03 -16.12 29.39
CA ASN A 510 -8.81 -15.58 30.49
C ASN A 510 -7.85 -15.05 31.58
N ASP A 511 -8.34 -14.85 32.80
CA ASP A 511 -7.51 -14.35 33.91
C ASP A 511 -6.49 -15.36 34.44
N LYS A 512 -6.62 -16.64 34.07
CA LYS A 512 -5.70 -17.72 34.47
C LYS A 512 -4.74 -18.15 33.37
N TYR A 513 -5.14 -18.06 32.10
CA TYR A 513 -4.35 -18.57 30.98
C TYR A 513 -4.08 -17.53 29.88
N TYR A 514 -2.91 -17.64 29.25
CA TYR A 514 -2.56 -16.92 28.02
C TYR A 514 -2.38 -17.89 26.84
N GLY A 515 -2.67 -17.44 25.61
CA GLY A 515 -2.65 -18.29 24.42
C GLY A 515 -1.33 -18.30 23.64
N LYS A 516 -1.30 -19.06 22.53
CA LYS A 516 -0.13 -19.25 21.65
C LYS A 516 0.51 -17.93 21.18
N ALA A 517 -0.28 -16.89 20.94
CA ALA A 517 0.24 -15.60 20.49
C ALA A 517 1.13 -14.90 21.53
N ILE A 518 0.70 -14.89 22.80
CA ILE A 518 1.46 -14.30 23.91
C ILE A 518 2.70 -15.16 24.19
N PHE A 519 2.56 -16.49 24.16
CA PHE A 519 3.69 -17.41 24.31
C PHE A 519 4.77 -17.17 23.25
N ALA A 520 4.38 -17.08 21.98
CA ALA A 520 5.32 -16.87 20.87
C ALA A 520 6.03 -15.51 20.93
N ASP A 521 5.36 -14.46 21.40
CA ASP A 521 6.00 -13.15 21.65
C ASP A 521 7.00 -13.22 22.80
N TYR A 522 6.66 -13.93 23.88
CA TYR A 522 7.59 -14.19 24.99
C TYR A 522 8.83 -14.95 24.52
N VAL A 523 8.64 -16.02 23.72
CA VAL A 523 9.74 -16.82 23.16
C VAL A 523 10.65 -15.93 22.31
N MET A 524 10.08 -15.09 21.45
CA MET A 524 10.83 -14.17 20.59
C MET A 524 11.67 -13.15 21.38
N LYS A 525 11.12 -12.61 22.47
CA LYS A 525 11.81 -11.64 23.33
C LYS A 525 12.90 -12.27 24.19
N ASN A 526 12.72 -13.53 24.59
CA ASN A 526 13.60 -14.23 25.52
C ASN A 526 14.42 -15.37 24.87
N TYR A 527 14.50 -15.40 23.54
CA TYR A 527 15.12 -16.49 22.77
C TYR A 527 16.55 -16.87 23.21
N GLN A 528 17.30 -15.94 23.81
CA GLN A 528 18.65 -16.22 24.32
C GLN A 528 18.66 -17.17 25.53
N LYS A 529 17.61 -17.15 26.35
CA LYS A 529 17.49 -17.94 27.59
C LYS A 529 16.71 -19.24 27.41
N ILE A 530 16.06 -19.40 26.26
CA ILE A 530 15.22 -20.55 25.97
C ILE A 530 16.08 -21.65 25.36
N ASP A 531 15.81 -22.89 25.79
CA ASP A 531 16.39 -24.09 25.20
C ASP A 531 15.67 -24.43 23.89
N PHE A 532 16.44 -24.53 22.81
CA PHE A 532 15.98 -24.90 21.47
C PHE A 532 16.61 -26.21 20.99
N SER A 533 17.14 -27.05 21.87
CA SER A 533 17.82 -28.30 21.50
C SER A 533 16.92 -29.23 20.66
N ASN A 534 15.63 -29.32 21.00
CA ASN A 534 14.65 -30.09 20.22
C ASN A 534 14.29 -29.47 18.86
N PHE A 535 14.67 -28.22 18.59
CA PHE A 535 14.52 -27.60 17.28
C PHE A 535 15.69 -27.94 16.33
N VAL A 536 16.81 -28.48 16.83
CA VAL A 536 17.98 -28.83 16.00
C VAL A 536 17.59 -29.74 14.83
N PRO A 537 16.92 -30.90 15.03
CA PRO A 537 16.57 -31.78 13.91
C PRO A 537 15.61 -31.12 12.91
N PHE A 538 14.81 -30.17 13.38
CA PHE A 538 13.89 -29.41 12.55
C PHE A 538 14.63 -28.43 11.64
N LEU A 539 15.58 -27.68 12.20
CA LEU A 539 16.41 -26.73 11.45
C LEU A 539 17.36 -27.47 10.49
N ASP A 540 17.90 -28.62 10.89
CA ASP A 540 18.67 -29.51 10.02
C ASP A 540 17.84 -29.98 8.82
N SER A 541 16.57 -30.29 9.03
CA SER A 541 15.64 -30.68 7.97
C SER A 541 15.40 -29.53 6.98
N ILE A 542 15.18 -28.32 7.48
CA ILE A 542 15.03 -27.12 6.64
C ILE A 542 16.31 -26.86 5.85
N ASN A 543 17.48 -26.98 6.48
CA ASN A 543 18.77 -26.79 5.83
C ASN A 543 19.02 -27.85 4.74
N SER A 544 18.72 -29.11 5.04
CA SER A 544 18.85 -30.25 4.11
C SER A 544 17.98 -30.08 2.86
N VAL A 545 16.78 -29.49 2.98
CA VAL A 545 15.93 -29.15 1.83
C VAL A 545 16.62 -28.14 0.90
N LEU A 546 17.34 -27.16 1.46
CA LEU A 546 18.09 -26.20 0.64
C LEU A 546 19.21 -26.89 -0.13
N ASP A 547 19.92 -27.81 0.52
CA ASP A 547 20.99 -28.57 -0.11
C ASP A 547 20.46 -29.51 -1.21
N ASP A 548 19.34 -30.21 -0.96
CA ASP A 548 18.67 -31.05 -1.97
C ASP A 548 18.24 -30.23 -3.19
N TYR A 549 17.63 -29.07 -2.97
CA TYR A 549 17.18 -28.20 -4.04
C TYR A 549 18.34 -27.64 -4.86
N GLN A 550 19.45 -27.25 -4.21
CA GLN A 550 20.66 -26.82 -4.91
C GLN A 550 21.26 -27.93 -5.77
N LYS A 551 21.36 -29.16 -5.24
CA LYS A 551 21.86 -30.33 -5.99
C LYS A 551 21.02 -30.60 -7.23
N LYS A 552 19.69 -30.59 -7.11
CA LYS A 552 18.78 -30.79 -8.25
C LYS A 552 18.91 -29.71 -9.33
N ASN A 553 19.08 -28.44 -8.94
CA ASN A 553 19.27 -27.36 -9.89
C ASN A 553 20.62 -27.43 -10.63
N LEU A 554 21.69 -27.87 -9.96
CA LEU A 554 22.99 -28.06 -10.62
C LEU A 554 22.90 -29.13 -11.72
N ILE A 555 22.18 -30.23 -11.46
CA ILE A 555 21.96 -31.30 -12.44
C ILE A 555 21.13 -30.83 -13.63
N GLN A 556 20.18 -29.90 -13.45
CA GLN A 556 19.38 -29.33 -14.55
C GLN A 556 20.11 -28.28 -15.40
N SER A 557 21.24 -27.77 -14.92
CA SER A 557 22.09 -26.80 -15.65
C SER A 557 23.24 -27.42 -16.44
N GLN A 558 23.38 -28.75 -16.35
CA GLN A 558 24.27 -29.58 -17.19
C GLN A 558 23.42 -30.23 -18.28
#